data_AF-A0A971JQ60-F1
#
_entry.id   AF-A0A971JQ60-F1
#
_cell.length_a   1.000
_cell.length_b   1.000
_cell.length_c   1.000
_cell.angle_alpha   90.00
_cell.angle_beta   90.00
_cell.angle_gamma   90.00
#
_symmetry.space_group_name_H-M   'P 1'
#
loop_
_entity.id
_entity.type
_entity.pdbx_description
1 polymer ?
#
loop_
_entity_poly.entity_id
_entity_poly.type
_entity_poly.pdbx_seq_one_letter_code
_entity_poly.pdbx_strand_id
1 'polypeptide(L)'
;MVDERQKLKNDRLGNGLGDHLGLSWTCVYAKVVGEQEVVIDEADRQILRDLALRVAERAADPLQTIKRKRWTRHNDLQETQPLLFCDPELAWYELIPSTTLRCQGNLARLWEFRLRKELYWADNIRDDRVITNEWTVQYVYETTTRGCETEIIGGGGGGAYRWDPPVKDYQMVDSLSFKQIRIDEEKTLALFDLAQSVFDGLLTVRLEGSYWWTLGLTSDLILLRGF
;
A
#
# COMPACT_ATOMS: atom_id res chain seq x y z
N MET A 1 22.35 12.31 19.40
CA MET A 1 22.60 11.12 18.57
C MET A 1 21.26 10.60 18.12
N VAL A 2 20.94 10.62 16.83
CA VAL A 2 19.71 9.99 16.32
C VAL A 2 19.84 8.49 16.58
N ASP A 3 18.93 7.94 17.38
CA ASP A 3 18.82 6.52 17.71
C ASP A 3 18.93 5.68 16.42
N GLU A 4 19.78 4.66 16.43
CA GLU A 4 20.00 3.76 15.29
C GLU A 4 18.68 3.15 14.78
N ARG A 5 17.72 2.92 15.69
CA ARG A 5 16.36 2.48 15.35
C ARG A 5 15.58 3.54 14.55
N GLN A 6 15.73 4.81 14.90
CA GLN A 6 15.09 5.90 14.18
C GLN A 6 15.69 6.08 12.79
N LYS A 7 16.99 5.84 12.62
CA LYS A 7 17.64 5.84 11.30
C LYS A 7 17.11 4.72 10.42
N LEU A 8 17.01 3.50 10.95
CA LEU A 8 16.47 2.34 10.22
C LEU A 8 14.99 2.57 9.82
N LYS A 9 14.18 3.11 10.73
CA LYS A 9 12.79 3.49 10.42
C LYS A 9 12.70 4.54 9.31
N ASN A 10 13.58 5.55 9.34
CA ASN A 10 13.62 6.59 8.33
C ASN A 10 14.13 6.10 6.96
N ASP A 11 14.95 5.04 6.95
CA ASP A 11 15.41 4.37 5.74
C ASP A 11 14.26 3.59 5.05
N ARG A 12 13.18 3.26 5.80
CA ARG A 12 11.97 2.59 5.31
C ARG A 12 12.30 1.27 4.60
N LEU A 13 12.28 1.26 3.26
CA LEU A 13 12.65 0.11 2.44
C LEU A 13 14.01 0.29 1.74
N GLY A 14 14.81 1.29 2.09
CA GLY A 14 16.04 1.67 1.38
C GLY A 14 15.75 2.38 0.05
N ASN A 15 16.78 2.95 -0.59
CA ASN A 15 16.69 3.62 -1.90
C ASN A 15 15.64 4.76 -1.99
N GLY A 16 15.26 5.35 -0.86
CA GLY A 16 14.19 6.36 -0.80
C GLY A 16 12.77 5.79 -0.97
N LEU A 17 12.59 4.47 -0.90
CA LEU A 17 11.31 3.79 -1.10
C LEU A 17 10.45 3.76 0.18
N GLY A 18 9.15 3.86 -0.02
CA GLY A 18 8.14 3.77 1.04
C GLY A 18 7.37 5.08 1.23
N ASP A 19 6.45 5.08 2.19
CA ASP A 19 5.59 6.20 2.54
C ASP A 19 5.64 6.48 4.05
N HIS A 20 4.70 7.27 4.56
CA HIS A 20 4.58 7.57 5.99
C HIS A 20 3.58 6.64 6.71
N LEU A 21 3.10 5.58 6.05
CA LEU A 21 2.01 4.70 6.52
C LEU A 21 2.36 3.21 6.42
N GLY A 22 3.61 2.87 6.13
CA GLY A 22 4.05 1.47 5.97
C GLY A 22 3.53 0.79 4.72
N LEU A 23 3.17 1.57 3.69
CA LEU A 23 2.54 1.09 2.46
C LEU A 23 1.30 0.24 2.74
N SER A 24 0.53 0.64 3.75
CA SER A 24 -0.65 -0.11 4.22
C SER A 24 -1.87 0.19 3.36
N TRP A 25 -1.89 1.35 2.72
CA TRP A 25 -3.02 1.82 1.92
C TRP A 25 -2.74 1.58 0.44
N THR A 26 -3.64 0.85 -0.23
CA THR A 26 -3.43 0.43 -1.63
C THR A 26 -3.30 1.61 -2.61
N CYS A 27 -3.93 2.75 -2.34
CA CYS A 27 -3.78 3.95 -3.17
C CYS A 27 -2.38 4.59 -3.05
N VAL A 28 -1.75 4.54 -1.87
CA VAL A 28 -0.38 5.05 -1.67
C VAL A 28 0.61 4.04 -2.24
N TYR A 29 0.39 2.74 -1.98
CA TYR A 29 1.21 1.67 -2.55
C TYR A 29 1.21 1.70 -4.08
N ALA A 30 0.04 1.84 -4.72
CA ALA A 30 -0.07 1.90 -6.18
C ALA A 30 0.72 3.07 -6.77
N LYS A 31 0.71 4.24 -6.12
CA LYS A 31 1.51 5.39 -6.53
C LYS A 31 3.01 5.10 -6.45
N VAL A 32 3.49 4.57 -5.31
CA VAL A 32 4.91 4.26 -5.12
C VAL A 32 5.39 3.19 -6.11
N VAL A 33 4.59 2.15 -6.37
CA VAL A 33 4.88 1.13 -7.39
C VAL A 33 4.87 1.74 -8.80
N GLY A 34 3.88 2.58 -9.10
CA GLY A 34 3.74 3.27 -10.38
C GLY A 34 4.87 4.24 -10.72
N GLU A 35 5.67 4.65 -9.74
CA GLU A 35 6.88 5.48 -9.95
C GLU A 35 8.12 4.64 -10.31
N GLN A 36 8.10 3.32 -10.12
CA GLN A 36 9.27 2.47 -10.35
C GLN A 36 9.37 1.98 -11.79
N GLU A 37 10.59 1.59 -12.19
CA GLU A 37 10.82 0.85 -13.43
C GLU A 37 10.25 -0.58 -13.32
N VAL A 38 9.62 -1.06 -14.39
CA VAL A 38 8.95 -2.36 -14.44
C VAL A 38 9.97 -3.46 -14.78
N VAL A 39 10.90 -3.69 -13.86
CA VAL A 39 11.98 -4.66 -14.02
C VAL A 39 12.24 -5.42 -12.73
N ILE A 40 12.43 -6.74 -12.85
CA ILE A 40 12.85 -7.65 -11.78
C ILE A 40 13.90 -8.59 -12.38
N ASP A 41 15.10 -8.61 -11.79
CA ASP A 41 16.16 -9.52 -12.20
C ASP A 41 15.91 -10.96 -11.69
N GLU A 42 16.76 -11.90 -12.12
CA GLU A 42 16.55 -13.32 -11.80
C GLU A 42 16.79 -13.64 -10.31
N ALA A 43 17.72 -12.94 -9.66
CA ALA A 43 18.01 -13.17 -8.24
C ALA A 43 16.84 -12.70 -7.37
N ASP A 44 16.30 -11.53 -7.67
CA ASP A 44 15.12 -10.96 -7.04
C ASP A 44 13.87 -11.81 -7.33
N ARG A 45 13.71 -12.29 -8.57
CA ARG A 45 12.62 -13.20 -8.94
C ARG A 45 12.60 -14.44 -8.07
N GLN A 46 13.75 -15.09 -7.83
CA GLN A 46 13.81 -16.27 -6.99
C GLN A 46 13.39 -15.96 -5.54
N ILE A 47 13.87 -14.85 -4.98
CA ILE A 47 13.50 -14.41 -3.62
C ILE A 47 11.98 -14.20 -3.51
N LEU A 48 11.37 -13.55 -4.50
CA LEU A 48 9.94 -13.27 -4.53
C LEU A 48 9.12 -14.56 -4.66
N ARG A 49 9.56 -15.51 -5.51
CA ARG A 49 8.89 -16.80 -5.68
C ARG A 49 8.93 -17.65 -4.41
N ASP A 50 10.07 -17.68 -3.72
CA ASP A 50 10.19 -18.38 -2.42
C ASP A 50 9.21 -17.83 -1.38
N LEU A 51 9.06 -16.50 -1.32
CA LEU A 51 8.11 -15.86 -0.41
C LEU A 51 6.66 -16.08 -0.83
N ALA A 52 6.37 -16.00 -2.13
CA ALA A 52 5.03 -16.26 -2.68
C ALA A 52 4.57 -17.69 -2.42
N LEU A 53 5.46 -18.68 -2.51
CA LEU A 53 5.15 -20.07 -2.16
C LEU A 53 4.69 -20.17 -0.70
N ARG A 54 5.42 -19.55 0.23
CA ARG A 54 5.04 -19.53 1.65
C ARG A 54 3.71 -18.82 1.89
N VAL A 55 3.43 -17.74 1.16
CA VAL A 55 2.13 -17.05 1.23
C VAL A 55 1.02 -17.97 0.73
N ALA A 56 1.22 -18.68 -0.38
CA ALA A 56 0.26 -19.65 -0.92
C ALA A 56 -0.02 -20.79 0.07
N GLU A 57 1.01 -21.30 0.75
CA GLU A 57 0.86 -22.29 1.83
C GLU A 57 0.00 -21.77 2.98
N ARG A 58 0.22 -20.52 3.42
CA ARG A 58 -0.58 -19.88 4.47
C ARG A 58 -2.00 -19.57 4.04
N ALA A 59 -2.21 -19.25 2.77
CA ALA A 59 -3.52 -19.04 2.19
C ALA A 59 -4.34 -20.34 2.10
N ALA A 60 -3.67 -21.48 1.92
CA ALA A 60 -4.29 -22.80 1.83
C ALA A 60 -4.71 -23.39 3.20
N ASP A 61 -4.31 -22.77 4.32
CA ASP A 61 -4.71 -23.23 5.65
C ASP A 61 -6.25 -23.18 5.80
N PRO A 62 -6.91 -24.27 6.25
CA PRO A 62 -8.35 -24.30 6.48
C PRO A 62 -8.88 -23.15 7.36
N LEU A 63 -8.04 -22.61 8.25
CA LEU A 63 -8.36 -21.45 9.07
C LEU A 63 -8.73 -20.21 8.22
N GLN A 64 -8.13 -20.03 7.04
CA GLN A 64 -8.46 -18.90 6.16
C GLN A 64 -9.90 -18.99 5.64
N THR A 65 -10.41 -20.20 5.40
CA THR A 65 -11.81 -20.43 5.04
C THR A 65 -12.74 -20.09 6.20
N ILE A 66 -12.34 -20.42 7.43
CA ILE A 66 -13.09 -20.08 8.65
C ILE A 66 -13.12 -18.55 8.83
N LYS A 67 -11.98 -17.88 8.73
CA LYS A 67 -11.87 -16.41 8.83
C LYS A 67 -12.74 -15.72 7.78
N ARG A 68 -12.70 -16.17 6.53
CA ARG A 68 -13.55 -15.63 5.44
C ARG A 68 -15.03 -15.70 5.80
N LYS A 69 -15.51 -16.85 6.29
CA LYS A 69 -16.91 -17.02 6.72
C LYS A 69 -17.28 -16.09 7.88
N ARG A 70 -16.36 -15.90 8.83
CA ARG A 70 -16.58 -14.97 9.96
C ARG A 70 -16.70 -13.53 9.47
N TRP A 71 -15.80 -13.08 8.60
CA TRP A 71 -15.86 -11.75 7.99
C TRP A 71 -17.15 -11.54 7.19
N THR A 72 -17.55 -12.51 6.38
CA THR A 72 -18.83 -12.43 5.65
C THR A 72 -20.01 -12.24 6.61
N ARG A 73 -20.13 -13.08 7.65
CA ARG A 73 -21.19 -12.95 8.65
C ARG A 73 -21.17 -11.62 9.38
N HIS A 74 -19.99 -11.11 9.73
CA HIS A 74 -19.82 -9.83 10.38
C HIS A 74 -20.31 -8.68 9.47
N ASN A 75 -19.92 -8.70 8.20
CA ASN A 75 -20.35 -7.70 7.21
C ASN A 75 -21.84 -7.82 6.87
N ASP A 76 -22.43 -9.01 7.00
CA ASP A 76 -23.87 -9.27 6.88
C ASP A 76 -24.66 -8.88 8.14
N LEU A 77 -24.01 -8.22 9.12
CA LEU A 77 -24.60 -7.76 10.39
C LEU A 77 -25.19 -8.89 11.25
N GLN A 78 -24.68 -10.11 11.10
CA GLN A 78 -25.06 -11.23 11.94
C GLN A 78 -24.29 -11.21 13.26
N GLU A 79 -24.84 -11.89 14.28
CA GLU A 79 -24.12 -12.11 15.52
C GLU A 79 -22.87 -12.96 15.26
N THR A 80 -21.71 -12.37 15.51
CA THR A 80 -20.39 -13.02 15.48
C THR A 80 -19.64 -12.64 16.75
N GLN A 81 -18.68 -13.47 17.14
CA GLN A 81 -17.64 -12.99 18.06
C GLN A 81 -16.92 -11.77 17.43
N PRO A 82 -16.34 -10.87 18.23
CA PRO A 82 -15.54 -9.76 17.71
C PRO A 82 -14.42 -10.27 16.81
N LEU A 83 -14.25 -9.62 15.66
CA LEU A 83 -13.10 -9.86 14.78
C LEU A 83 -12.01 -8.86 15.08
N LEU A 84 -10.78 -9.36 15.09
CA LEU A 84 -9.59 -8.53 15.29
C LEU A 84 -8.91 -8.29 13.96
N PHE A 85 -8.62 -7.03 13.66
CA PHE A 85 -7.78 -6.62 12.56
C PHE A 85 -6.70 -5.69 13.10
N CYS A 86 -5.44 -6.06 12.89
CA CYS A 86 -4.30 -5.30 13.37
C CYS A 86 -3.39 -4.96 12.18
N ASP A 87 -3.39 -3.69 11.80
CA ASP A 87 -2.45 -3.14 10.83
C ASP A 87 -1.44 -2.23 11.56
N PRO A 88 -0.16 -2.62 11.67
CA PRO A 88 0.92 -1.82 12.24
C PRO A 88 1.18 -0.45 11.57
N GLU A 89 0.64 -0.20 10.37
CA GLU A 89 0.87 1.04 9.61
C GLU A 89 2.36 1.43 9.54
N LEU A 90 2.73 2.64 10.01
CA LEU A 90 4.12 3.12 10.00
C LEU A 90 5.10 2.19 10.74
N ALA A 91 4.62 1.40 11.71
CA ALA A 91 5.46 0.46 12.42
C ALA A 91 5.91 -0.74 11.56
N TRP A 92 5.36 -0.94 10.36
CA TRP A 92 5.84 -1.97 9.43
C TRP A 92 7.33 -1.84 9.12
N TYR A 93 7.88 -0.63 9.07
CA TYR A 93 9.32 -0.42 8.86
C TYR A 93 10.19 -0.81 10.06
N GLU A 94 9.60 -0.93 11.25
CA GLU A 94 10.27 -1.45 12.44
C GLU A 94 10.19 -2.98 12.51
N LEU A 95 9.06 -3.55 12.07
CA LEU A 95 8.82 -4.99 12.05
C LEU A 95 9.57 -5.70 10.91
N ILE A 96 9.71 -5.01 9.76
CA ILE A 96 10.44 -5.48 8.58
C ILE A 96 11.40 -4.37 8.14
N PRO A 97 12.55 -4.21 8.84
CA PRO A 97 13.54 -3.20 8.48
C PRO A 97 14.11 -3.41 7.08
N SER A 98 14.52 -2.31 6.42
CA SER A 98 15.13 -2.32 5.08
C SER A 98 16.30 -3.30 4.94
N THR A 99 17.06 -3.49 6.01
CA THR A 99 18.21 -4.41 6.09
C THR A 99 17.83 -5.89 6.02
N THR A 100 16.56 -6.21 6.25
CA THR A 100 16.05 -7.60 6.16
C THR A 100 15.55 -7.95 4.76
N LEU A 101 15.38 -6.95 3.89
CA LEU A 101 15.01 -7.13 2.50
C LEU A 101 16.21 -7.59 1.69
N ARG A 102 16.04 -8.70 0.99
CA ARG A 102 17.09 -9.35 0.19
C ARG A 102 17.10 -8.84 -1.24
N CYS A 103 15.95 -8.41 -1.75
CA CYS A 103 15.84 -7.90 -3.11
C CYS A 103 16.64 -6.61 -3.28
N GLN A 104 17.20 -6.39 -4.47
CA GLN A 104 18.01 -5.21 -4.77
C GLN A 104 17.24 -4.18 -5.61
N GLY A 105 16.46 -4.63 -6.58
CA GLY A 105 15.64 -3.79 -7.45
C GLY A 105 14.51 -3.10 -6.67
N ASN A 106 14.22 -1.85 -7.01
CA ASN A 106 13.23 -1.05 -6.27
C ASN A 106 11.82 -1.68 -6.29
N LEU A 107 11.36 -2.12 -7.47
CA LEU A 107 10.07 -2.81 -7.59
C LEU A 107 10.07 -4.12 -6.80
N ALA A 108 11.14 -4.90 -6.91
CA ALA A 108 11.28 -6.16 -6.19
C ALA A 108 11.26 -5.98 -4.66
N ARG A 109 11.93 -4.94 -4.13
CA ARG A 109 11.89 -4.60 -2.69
C ARG A 109 10.49 -4.26 -2.20
N LEU A 110 9.70 -3.53 -3.01
CA LEU A 110 8.30 -3.24 -2.69
C LEU A 110 7.45 -4.52 -2.65
N TRP A 111 7.68 -5.45 -3.59
CA TRP A 111 6.96 -6.72 -3.64
C TRP A 111 7.38 -7.66 -2.51
N GLU A 112 8.68 -7.74 -2.23
CA GLU A 112 9.24 -8.50 -1.12
C GLU A 112 8.65 -8.02 0.21
N PHE A 113 8.62 -6.71 0.43
CA PHE A 113 8.04 -6.13 1.64
C PHE A 113 6.56 -6.50 1.78
N ARG A 114 5.77 -6.39 0.71
CA ARG A 114 4.35 -6.79 0.72
C ARG A 114 4.16 -8.27 1.06
N LEU A 115 4.92 -9.18 0.42
CA LEU A 115 4.86 -10.61 0.73
C LEU A 115 5.28 -10.92 2.18
N ARG A 116 6.30 -10.21 2.69
CA ARG A 116 6.72 -10.34 4.09
C ARG A 116 5.65 -9.85 5.06
N LYS A 117 4.89 -8.80 4.72
CA LYS A 117 3.72 -8.38 5.53
C LYS A 117 2.67 -9.49 5.59
N GLU A 118 2.33 -10.13 4.46
CA GLU A 118 1.42 -11.29 4.43
C GLU A 118 1.86 -12.40 5.38
N LEU A 119 3.15 -12.74 5.33
CA LEU A 119 3.72 -13.76 6.22
C LEU A 119 3.74 -13.31 7.68
N TYR A 120 4.05 -12.04 7.97
CA TYR A 120 4.07 -11.52 9.33
C TYR A 120 2.67 -11.49 9.95
N TRP A 121 1.64 -11.12 9.18
CA TRP A 121 0.25 -11.27 9.61
C TRP A 121 -0.09 -12.72 9.93
N ALA A 122 0.31 -13.66 9.06
CA ALA A 122 0.02 -15.08 9.23
C ALA A 122 0.76 -15.70 10.43
N ASP A 123 2.03 -15.38 10.62
CA ASP A 123 2.94 -16.09 11.50
C ASP A 123 3.09 -15.42 12.87
N ASN A 124 2.97 -14.09 12.95
CA ASN A 124 3.27 -13.30 14.16
C ASN A 124 2.04 -12.60 14.73
N ILE A 125 1.29 -11.84 13.94
CA ILE A 125 0.13 -11.07 14.43
C ILE A 125 -1.05 -12.01 14.69
N ARG A 126 -1.35 -12.91 13.75
CA ARG A 126 -2.39 -13.94 13.86
C ARG A 126 -3.78 -13.39 14.23
N ASP A 127 -4.10 -12.21 13.71
CA ASP A 127 -5.42 -11.61 13.82
C ASP A 127 -6.43 -12.35 12.90
N ASP A 128 -7.65 -11.82 12.74
CA ASP A 128 -8.65 -12.40 11.85
C ASP A 128 -8.47 -12.01 10.38
N ARG A 129 -7.41 -11.27 10.00
CA ARG A 129 -7.12 -10.97 8.59
C ARG A 129 -6.97 -12.27 7.80
N VAL A 130 -7.62 -12.32 6.63
CA VAL A 130 -7.57 -13.46 5.72
C VAL A 130 -6.33 -13.34 4.85
N ILE A 131 -5.47 -14.35 4.90
CA ILE A 131 -4.38 -14.50 3.93
C ILE A 131 -4.95 -15.14 2.67
N THR A 132 -4.71 -14.54 1.52
CA THR A 132 -5.22 -14.99 0.23
C THR A 132 -4.07 -15.47 -0.67
N ASN A 133 -4.38 -16.33 -1.63
CA ASN A 133 -3.43 -16.75 -2.66
C ASN A 133 -3.45 -15.78 -3.85
N GLU A 134 -3.88 -14.55 -3.65
CA GLU A 134 -4.11 -13.56 -4.69
C GLU A 134 -3.03 -12.47 -4.65
N TRP A 135 -2.49 -12.13 -5.81
CA TRP A 135 -1.58 -10.99 -5.96
C TRP A 135 -2.24 -9.92 -6.81
N THR A 136 -2.84 -8.94 -6.15
CA THR A 136 -3.46 -7.80 -6.85
C THR A 136 -2.42 -6.79 -7.30
N VAL A 137 -2.37 -6.51 -8.60
CA VAL A 137 -1.73 -5.34 -9.22
C VAL A 137 -2.77 -4.23 -9.32
N GLN A 138 -2.40 -3.02 -8.91
CA GLN A 138 -3.26 -1.85 -9.05
C GLN A 138 -3.01 -1.11 -10.36
N TYR A 139 -4.05 -0.48 -10.91
CA TYR A 139 -3.89 0.47 -12.01
C TYR A 139 -2.88 1.56 -11.65
N VAL A 140 -1.95 1.85 -12.57
CA VAL A 140 -1.10 3.03 -12.49
C VAL A 140 -1.89 4.20 -13.05
N TYR A 141 -1.98 5.29 -12.29
CA TYR A 141 -2.73 6.46 -12.68
C TYR A 141 -2.09 7.75 -12.20
N GLU A 142 -2.39 8.82 -12.92
CA GLU A 142 -2.17 10.20 -12.49
C GLU A 142 -3.51 10.90 -12.26
N THR A 143 -3.49 11.95 -11.45
CA THR A 143 -4.66 12.82 -11.26
C THR A 143 -4.30 14.26 -11.58
N THR A 144 -5.15 14.95 -12.33
CA THR A 144 -4.99 16.39 -12.54
C THR A 144 -5.19 17.15 -11.23
N THR A 145 -4.68 18.39 -11.18
CA THR A 145 -4.92 19.29 -10.04
C THR A 145 -6.33 19.87 -10.12
N ARG A 146 -6.78 20.52 -9.04
CA ARG A 146 -8.05 21.28 -9.03
C ARG A 146 -7.88 22.71 -9.54
N GLY A 147 -6.76 23.04 -10.20
CA GLY A 147 -6.39 24.42 -10.54
C GLY A 147 -5.71 25.18 -9.39
N CYS A 148 -5.59 24.56 -8.21
CA CYS A 148 -4.82 25.06 -7.09
C CYS A 148 -4.16 23.90 -6.32
N GLU A 149 -3.07 24.18 -5.61
CA GLU A 149 -2.33 23.20 -4.82
C GLU A 149 -2.24 23.63 -3.36
N THR A 150 -2.33 22.65 -2.46
CA THR A 150 -2.13 22.87 -1.03
C THR A 150 -0.65 22.73 -0.70
N GLU A 151 -0.05 23.78 -0.14
CA GLU A 151 1.33 23.74 0.32
C GLU A 151 1.40 23.13 1.72
N ILE A 152 2.12 22.01 1.87
CA ILE A 152 2.38 21.39 3.17
C ILE A 152 3.69 21.93 3.75
N ILE A 153 3.65 22.41 4.98
CA ILE A 153 4.79 23.02 5.68
C ILE A 153 5.11 22.17 6.92
N GLY A 154 6.26 21.49 6.90
CA GLY A 154 6.69 20.57 7.96
C GLY A 154 6.44 19.10 7.60
N GLY A 155 6.21 18.24 8.59
CA GLY A 155 5.86 16.83 8.38
C GLY A 155 7.04 15.89 8.07
N GLY A 156 8.27 16.39 8.04
CA GLY A 156 9.47 15.58 7.82
C GLY A 156 9.59 14.43 8.84
N GLY A 157 9.96 13.23 8.36
CA GLY A 157 10.13 12.05 9.20
C GLY A 157 8.85 11.51 9.86
N GLY A 158 7.67 11.86 9.34
CA GLY A 158 6.38 11.44 9.92
C GLY A 158 5.91 12.33 11.08
N GLY A 159 6.47 13.54 11.21
CA GLY A 159 6.06 14.53 12.20
C GLY A 159 4.75 15.24 11.85
N ALA A 160 4.30 16.09 12.77
CA ALA A 160 3.17 16.99 12.50
C ALA A 160 3.52 18.03 11.42
N TYR A 161 2.50 18.49 10.71
CA TYR A 161 2.61 19.54 9.70
C TYR A 161 1.49 20.56 9.86
N ARG A 162 1.72 21.75 9.28
CA ARG A 162 0.65 22.71 8.95
C ARG A 162 0.57 22.83 7.42
N TRP A 163 -0.45 23.49 6.92
CA TRP A 163 -0.56 23.77 5.49
C TRP A 163 -1.01 25.20 5.25
N ASP A 164 -0.73 25.70 4.06
CA ASP A 164 -1.31 26.94 3.55
C ASP A 164 -2.47 26.61 2.60
N PRO A 165 -3.74 26.85 3.00
CA PRO A 165 -4.88 26.49 2.16
C PRO A 165 -4.99 27.44 0.96
N PRO A 166 -5.11 26.95 -0.29
CA PRO A 166 -5.11 27.79 -1.49
C PRO A 166 -6.37 28.65 -1.65
N VAL A 167 -7.52 28.20 -1.16
CA VAL A 167 -8.80 28.94 -1.26
C VAL A 167 -8.89 29.93 -0.10
N LYS A 168 -8.54 31.20 -0.38
CA LYS A 168 -8.58 32.30 0.61
C LYS A 168 -9.88 33.10 0.57
N ASP A 169 -10.58 33.06 -0.55
CA ASP A 169 -11.86 33.71 -0.79
C ASP A 169 -12.81 32.72 -1.46
N TYR A 170 -14.09 32.74 -1.09
CA TYR A 170 -15.12 31.90 -1.67
C TYR A 170 -15.32 32.14 -3.17
N GLN A 171 -15.00 33.33 -3.68
CA GLN A 171 -15.02 33.58 -5.13
C GLN A 171 -14.04 32.70 -5.91
N MET A 172 -12.98 32.21 -5.26
CA MET A 172 -12.01 31.32 -5.91
C MET A 172 -12.58 29.93 -6.21
N VAL A 173 -13.69 29.55 -5.56
CA VAL A 173 -14.35 28.24 -5.82
C VAL A 173 -14.75 28.10 -7.28
N ASP A 174 -15.15 29.20 -7.93
CA ASP A 174 -15.55 29.21 -9.35
C ASP A 174 -14.38 28.94 -10.30
N SER A 175 -13.14 29.08 -9.82
CA SER A 175 -11.91 28.78 -10.59
C SER A 175 -11.42 27.34 -10.43
N LEU A 176 -12.04 26.56 -9.54
CA LEU A 176 -11.66 25.17 -9.30
C LEU A 176 -12.08 24.26 -10.46
N SER A 177 -11.26 23.26 -10.71
CA SER A 177 -11.52 22.21 -11.69
C SER A 177 -11.72 20.85 -11.01
N PHE A 178 -12.55 20.00 -11.60
CA PHE A 178 -12.63 18.61 -11.18
C PHE A 178 -11.32 17.89 -11.50
N LYS A 179 -10.84 17.08 -10.55
CA LYS A 179 -9.71 16.18 -10.82
C LYS A 179 -10.14 15.14 -11.86
N GLN A 180 -9.33 14.95 -12.88
CA GLN A 180 -9.46 13.86 -13.83
C GLN A 180 -8.44 12.79 -13.49
N ILE A 181 -8.86 11.54 -13.54
CA ILE A 181 -7.99 10.37 -13.39
C ILE A 181 -7.59 9.93 -14.79
N ARG A 182 -6.30 9.73 -15.02
CA ARG A 182 -5.76 9.19 -16.28
C ARG A 182 -4.97 7.94 -15.97
N ILE A 183 -5.32 6.85 -16.62
CA ILE A 183 -4.69 5.54 -16.43
C ILE A 183 -3.52 5.43 -17.40
N ASP A 184 -2.37 5.00 -16.89
CA ASP A 184 -1.24 4.54 -17.69
C ASP A 184 -1.44 3.06 -18.00
N GLU A 185 -2.16 2.78 -19.10
CA GLU A 185 -2.51 1.42 -19.52
C GLU A 185 -1.27 0.59 -19.84
N GLU A 186 -0.28 1.19 -20.52
CA GLU A 186 0.95 0.50 -20.91
C GLU A 186 1.70 0.01 -19.67
N LYS A 187 1.92 0.90 -18.70
CA LYS A 187 2.62 0.54 -17.46
C LYS A 187 1.80 -0.41 -16.59
N THR A 188 0.49 -0.24 -16.55
CA THR A 188 -0.41 -1.14 -15.81
C THR A 188 -0.31 -2.56 -16.34
N LEU A 189 -0.39 -2.74 -17.66
CA LEU A 189 -0.28 -4.05 -18.30
C LEU A 189 1.13 -4.63 -18.15
N ALA A 190 2.18 -3.82 -18.29
CA ALA A 190 3.55 -4.28 -18.05
C ALA A 190 3.75 -4.81 -16.62
N LEU A 191 3.22 -4.12 -15.60
CA LEU A 191 3.26 -4.59 -14.20
C LEU A 191 2.46 -5.87 -14.00
N PHE A 192 1.29 -5.96 -14.63
CA PHE A 192 0.43 -7.14 -14.55
C PHE A 192 1.10 -8.36 -15.19
N ASP A 193 1.64 -8.23 -16.40
CA ASP A 193 2.33 -9.29 -17.12
C ASP A 193 3.61 -9.73 -16.39
N LEU A 194 4.36 -8.77 -15.84
CA LEU A 194 5.53 -9.08 -15.01
C LEU A 194 5.13 -9.85 -13.76
N ALA A 195 4.05 -9.45 -13.07
CA ALA A 195 3.56 -10.16 -11.89
C ALA A 195 3.08 -11.57 -12.23
N GLN A 196 2.38 -11.74 -13.35
CA GLN A 196 1.98 -13.06 -13.86
C GLN A 196 3.21 -13.95 -14.10
N SER A 197 4.22 -13.42 -14.80
CA SER A 197 5.48 -14.14 -15.04
C SER A 197 6.20 -14.52 -13.76
N VAL A 198 6.29 -13.60 -12.79
CA VAL A 198 7.02 -13.83 -11.53
C VAL A 198 6.28 -14.84 -10.65
N PHE A 199 4.96 -14.76 -10.55
CA PHE A 199 4.17 -15.59 -9.64
C PHE A 199 3.44 -16.76 -10.31
N ASP A 200 3.80 -17.08 -11.56
CA ASP A 200 3.23 -18.22 -12.28
C ASP A 200 3.33 -19.52 -11.47
N GLY A 201 2.19 -20.21 -11.39
CA GLY A 201 1.99 -21.43 -10.59
C GLY A 201 1.95 -21.24 -9.07
N LEU A 202 2.10 -20.02 -8.54
CA LEU A 202 2.19 -19.75 -7.09
C LEU A 202 1.02 -18.92 -6.55
N LEU A 203 0.72 -17.78 -7.17
CA LEU A 203 -0.35 -16.87 -6.76
C LEU A 203 -1.24 -16.52 -7.95
N THR A 204 -2.53 -16.30 -7.69
CA THR A 204 -3.49 -15.82 -8.70
C THR A 204 -3.33 -14.31 -8.84
N VAL A 205 -2.74 -13.85 -9.95
CA VAL A 205 -2.56 -12.43 -10.21
C VAL A 205 -3.86 -11.80 -10.70
N ARG A 206 -4.26 -10.68 -10.09
CA ARG A 206 -5.47 -9.92 -10.47
C ARG A 206 -5.12 -8.46 -10.76
N LEU A 207 -5.89 -7.84 -11.64
CA LEU A 207 -5.84 -6.40 -11.86
C LEU A 207 -7.06 -5.75 -11.21
N GLU A 208 -6.85 -4.81 -10.30
CA GLU A 208 -7.93 -4.12 -9.57
C GLU A 208 -7.66 -2.63 -9.39
N GLY A 209 -8.71 -1.86 -9.14
CA GLY A 209 -8.57 -0.46 -8.72
C GLY A 209 -7.93 -0.33 -7.33
N SER A 210 -7.31 0.82 -7.05
CA SER A 210 -6.89 1.13 -5.69
C SER A 210 -8.12 1.36 -4.80
N TYR A 211 -8.11 0.76 -3.61
CA TYR A 211 -9.11 0.96 -2.58
C TYR A 211 -8.73 2.10 -1.64
N TRP A 212 -9.72 2.93 -1.31
CA TRP A 212 -9.66 3.94 -0.27
C TRP A 212 -10.91 3.83 0.61
N TRP A 213 -10.72 3.68 1.91
CA TRP A 213 -11.78 3.33 2.85
C TRP A 213 -12.75 4.47 3.19
N THR A 214 -12.48 5.71 2.75
CA THR A 214 -13.35 6.86 3.00
C THR A 214 -13.52 7.75 1.79
N LEU A 215 -14.73 7.83 1.24
CA LEU A 215 -15.07 8.84 0.23
C LEU A 215 -15.41 10.21 0.85
N GLY A 216 -15.00 10.44 2.10
CA GLY A 216 -15.25 11.68 2.81
C GLY A 216 -14.52 12.86 2.17
N LEU A 217 -15.28 13.86 1.73
CA LEU A 217 -14.74 15.09 1.14
C LEU A 217 -14.29 16.11 2.19
N THR A 218 -14.47 15.82 3.47
CA THR A 218 -14.19 16.75 4.56
C THR A 218 -12.70 17.09 4.64
N SER A 219 -11.81 16.09 4.58
CA SER A 219 -10.37 16.31 4.58
C SER A 219 -9.91 17.12 3.36
N ASP A 220 -10.44 16.80 2.18
CA ASP A 220 -10.18 17.56 0.96
C ASP A 220 -10.60 19.03 1.09
N LEU A 221 -11.79 19.28 1.64
CA LEU A 221 -12.31 20.63 1.85
C LEU A 221 -11.45 21.41 2.85
N ILE A 222 -11.07 20.79 3.97
CA ILE A 222 -10.18 21.38 4.99
C ILE A 222 -8.82 21.74 4.39
N LEU A 223 -8.24 20.86 3.57
CA LEU A 223 -6.96 21.12 2.89
C LEU A 223 -7.06 22.27 1.88
N LEU A 224 -8.20 22.43 1.22
CA LEU A 224 -8.41 23.49 0.24
C LEU A 224 -8.64 24.87 0.88
N ARG A 225 -9.43 24.95 1.95
CA ARG A 225 -9.92 26.23 2.50
C ARG A 225 -9.52 26.54 3.94
N GLY A 226 -8.90 25.58 4.64
CA GLY A 226 -8.66 25.65 6.08
C GLY A 226 -9.91 25.35 6.92
N PHE A 227 -9.78 25.47 8.25
CA PHE A 227 -10.89 25.31 9.20
C PHE A 227 -11.84 26.52 9.19
#